data_AF-A0A8I1XXA9-F1
#
_entry.id   AF-A0A8I1XXA9-F1
#
_cell.length_a   1.000
_cell.length_b   1.000
_cell.length_c   1.000
_cell.angle_alpha   90.00
_cell.angle_beta   90.00
_cell.angle_gamma   90.00
#
_symmetry.space_group_name_H-M   'P 1'
#
loop_
_entity.id
_entity.type
_entity.pdbx_description
1 polymer ?
#
loop_
_entity_poly.entity_id
_entity_poly.type
_entity_poly.pdbx_seq_one_letter_code
_entity_poly.pdbx_strand_id
1 'polypeptide(L)'
;MLNYNVNQPFPHHPTSHHVVVHPVDPYVVETLKSVIGKYVVLETTRGRIDGCVVDCKPDHVILDVYGKKFFVRISEIVWIMPN
;
A
#
# COMPACT_ATOMS: atom_id res chain seq x y z
N MET A 1 -26.68 41.70 -28.68
CA MET A 1 -26.73 41.01 -27.38
C MET A 1 -27.46 39.69 -27.61
N LEU A 2 -26.80 38.54 -27.43
CA LEU A 2 -27.40 37.23 -27.64
C LEU A 2 -28.04 36.77 -26.32
N ASN A 3 -29.36 36.59 -26.32
CA ASN A 3 -30.12 36.04 -25.20
C ASN A 3 -29.85 34.53 -25.11
N TYR A 4 -29.06 34.10 -24.15
CA TYR A 4 -28.94 32.68 -23.80
C TYR A 4 -29.99 32.32 -22.75
N ASN A 5 -30.87 31.39 -23.14
CA ASN A 5 -31.99 30.88 -22.34
C ASN A 5 -31.46 30.07 -21.15
N VAL A 6 -31.83 30.44 -19.92
CA VAL A 6 -31.24 29.97 -18.66
C VAL A 6 -31.77 28.60 -18.18
N ASN A 7 -32.53 27.90 -19.03
CA ASN A 7 -33.27 26.69 -18.65
C ASN A 7 -32.88 25.45 -19.48
N GLN A 8 -31.59 25.13 -19.58
CA GLN A 8 -31.14 23.81 -20.02
C GLN A 8 -30.77 22.94 -18.82
N PRO A 9 -31.38 21.76 -18.62
CA PRO A 9 -30.91 20.81 -17.62
C PRO A 9 -29.50 20.36 -17.99
N PHE A 10 -28.57 20.44 -17.03
CA PHE A 10 -27.18 20.03 -17.21
C PHE A 10 -27.12 18.57 -17.68
N PRO A 11 -26.39 18.26 -18.78
CA PRO A 11 -26.22 16.89 -19.20
C PRO A 11 -25.47 16.13 -18.10
N HIS A 12 -26.13 15.17 -17.47
CA HIS A 12 -25.47 14.20 -16.59
C HIS A 12 -24.62 13.29 -17.48
N HIS A 13 -23.36 13.67 -17.68
CA HIS A 13 -22.38 12.76 -18.25
C HIS A 13 -21.93 11.82 -17.12
N PRO A 14 -22.19 10.51 -17.20
CA PRO A 14 -21.53 9.57 -16.31
C PRO A 14 -20.06 9.53 -16.74
N THR A 15 -19.23 10.38 -16.16
CA THR A 15 -17.79 10.22 -16.27
C THR A 15 -17.42 8.96 -15.50
N SER A 16 -17.40 7.83 -16.20
CA SER A 16 -16.69 6.63 -15.75
C SER A 16 -15.21 6.99 -15.71
N HIS A 17 -14.79 7.68 -14.65
CA HIS A 17 -13.38 7.85 -14.34
C HIS A 17 -12.84 6.45 -14.06
N HIS A 18 -12.11 5.88 -15.01
CA HIS A 18 -11.34 4.66 -14.79
C HIS A 18 -10.35 4.95 -13.66
N VAL A 19 -10.65 4.46 -12.45
CA VAL A 19 -9.70 4.48 -11.34
C VAL A 19 -8.68 3.40 -11.62
N VAL A 20 -7.46 3.81 -11.95
CA VAL A 20 -6.32 2.88 -12.00
C VAL A 20 -5.96 2.54 -10.56
N VAL A 21 -6.30 1.33 -10.15
CA VAL A 21 -5.83 0.76 -8.88
C VAL A 21 -4.55 -0.01 -9.12
N HIS A 22 -3.51 0.32 -8.37
CA HIS A 22 -2.32 -0.53 -8.28
C HIS A 22 -2.53 -1.50 -7.11
N PRO A 23 -2.77 -2.80 -7.36
CA PRO A 23 -2.97 -3.78 -6.29
C PRO A 23 -1.68 -4.09 -5.51
N VAL A 24 -0.56 -3.54 -5.97
CA VAL A 24 0.77 -3.75 -5.42
C VAL A 24 1.39 -2.37 -5.19
N ASP A 25 2.02 -2.19 -4.03
CA ASP A 25 2.83 -1.03 -3.70
C ASP A 25 4.30 -1.30 -4.06
N PRO A 26 4.74 -1.04 -5.31
CA PRO A 26 6.03 -1.53 -5.81
C PRO A 26 7.22 -0.99 -5.02
N TYR A 27 7.16 0.27 -4.57
CA TYR A 27 8.22 0.89 -3.78
C TYR A 27 8.30 0.32 -2.37
N VAL A 28 7.18 -0.11 -1.78
CA VAL A 28 7.19 -0.77 -0.47
C VAL A 28 7.81 -2.17 -0.61
N VAL A 29 7.43 -2.91 -1.66
CA VAL A 29 8.05 -4.20 -1.99
C VAL A 29 9.56 -4.04 -2.22
N GLU A 30 9.98 -3.05 -3.00
CA GLU A 30 11.40 -2.77 -3.28
C GLU A 30 12.17 -2.43 -1.99
N THR A 31 11.59 -1.57 -1.15
CA THR A 31 12.15 -1.21 0.15
C THR A 31 12.35 -2.46 1.02
N LEU A 32 11.31 -3.30 1.16
CA LEU A 32 11.37 -4.53 1.96
C LEU A 32 12.39 -5.53 1.40
N LYS A 33 12.50 -5.65 0.06
CA LYS A 33 13.52 -6.47 -0.58
C LYS A 33 14.95 -5.98 -0.28
N SER A 34 15.16 -4.67 -0.23
CA SER A 34 16.48 -4.07 0.07
C SER A 34 16.97 -4.32 1.50
N VAL A 35 16.08 -4.74 2.40
CA VAL A 35 16.37 -5.02 3.82
C VAL A 35 16.20 -6.49 4.20
N ILE A 36 16.10 -7.40 3.22
CA ILE A 36 16.15 -8.84 3.48
C ILE A 36 17.44 -9.19 4.24
N GLY A 37 17.29 -10.00 5.30
CA GLY A 37 18.35 -10.39 6.23
C GLY A 37 18.62 -9.38 7.35
N LYS A 38 17.93 -8.23 7.37
CA LYS A 38 18.07 -7.21 8.41
C LYS A 38 16.89 -7.22 9.36
N TYR A 39 17.14 -6.78 10.60
CA TYR A 39 16.08 -6.51 11.56
C TYR A 39 15.43 -5.17 11.23
N VAL A 40 14.10 -5.17 11.24
CA VAL A 40 13.28 -3.99 11.00
C VAL A 40 12.15 -3.93 12.00
N VAL A 41 11.62 -2.73 12.14
CA VAL A 41 10.37 -2.48 12.83
C VAL A 41 9.30 -2.15 11.80
N LEU A 42 8.23 -2.95 11.79
CA LEU A 42 7.04 -2.66 11.02
C LEU A 42 5.95 -2.16 11.96
N GLU A 43 5.43 -0.97 11.68
CA GLU A 43 4.15 -0.57 12.26
C GLU A 43 3.05 -0.98 11.30
N THR A 44 2.10 -1.74 11.84
CA THR A 44 0.90 -2.13 11.09
C THR A 44 -0.30 -1.36 11.60
N THR A 45 -1.40 -1.41 10.87
CA THR A 45 -2.72 -0.91 11.34
C THR A 45 -3.17 -1.53 12.67
N ARG A 46 -2.54 -2.64 13.09
CA ARG A 46 -2.87 -3.40 14.32
C ARG A 46 -1.77 -3.34 15.38
N GLY A 47 -0.70 -2.58 15.15
CA GLY A 47 0.42 -2.41 16.06
C GLY A 47 1.78 -2.84 15.49
N ARG A 48 2.81 -2.69 16.34
CA ARG A 48 4.23 -2.86 16.02
C ARG A 48 4.65 -4.33 16.01
N ILE A 49 5.44 -4.70 15.01
CA ILE A 49 6.14 -5.99 14.89
C ILE A 49 7.64 -5.72 14.70
N ASP A 50 8.47 -6.45 15.44
CA ASP A 50 9.92 -6.36 15.39
C ASP A 50 10.48 -7.72 14.99
N GLY A 51 11.27 -7.78 13.92
CA GLY A 51 11.80 -9.04 13.42
C GLY A 51 12.74 -8.90 12.24
N CYS A 52 13.35 -10.02 11.86
CA CYS A 52 14.24 -10.12 10.70
C CYS A 52 13.44 -10.34 9.42
N VAL A 53 13.68 -9.56 8.37
CA VAL A 53 13.04 -9.77 7.07
C VAL A 53 13.65 -11.00 6.41
N VAL A 54 12.84 -12.03 6.20
CA VAL A 54 13.28 -13.29 5.59
C VAL A 54 13.12 -13.26 4.08
N ASP A 55 12.00 -12.74 3.59
CA ASP A 55 11.66 -12.68 2.17
C ASP A 55 10.49 -11.69 1.95
N CYS A 56 10.27 -11.25 0.72
CA CYS A 56 9.19 -10.34 0.36
C CYS A 56 8.52 -10.74 -0.96
N LYS A 57 7.19 -10.93 -0.90
CA LYS A 57 6.31 -11.15 -2.06
C LYS A 57 5.59 -9.84 -2.43
N PRO A 58 4.89 -9.78 -3.58
CA PRO A 58 4.20 -8.56 -4.00
C PRO A 58 3.10 -8.07 -3.04
N ASP A 59 2.50 -8.97 -2.27
CA ASP A 59 1.35 -8.70 -1.39
C ASP A 59 1.68 -8.81 0.11
N HIS A 60 2.78 -9.47 0.47
CA HIS A 60 3.18 -9.67 1.87
C HIS A 60 4.69 -9.80 2.05
N VAL A 61 5.16 -9.50 3.27
CA VAL A 61 6.52 -9.74 3.74
C VAL A 61 6.54 -10.86 4.78
N ILE A 62 7.63 -11.64 4.78
CA ILE A 62 7.88 -12.66 5.79
C ILE A 62 8.89 -12.12 6.81
N LEU A 63 8.47 -12.01 8.06
CA LEU A 63 9.35 -11.72 9.20
C LEU A 63 9.63 -12.99 10.00
N ASP A 64 10.86 -13.15 10.49
CA ASP A 64 11.21 -14.05 11.57
C ASP A 64 11.23 -13.27 12.89
N VAL A 65 10.35 -13.67 13.81
CA VAL A 65 10.22 -13.11 15.15
C VAL A 65 10.48 -14.23 16.15
N TYR A 66 11.70 -14.28 16.68
CA TYR A 66 12.15 -15.30 17.64
C TYR A 66 11.90 -16.76 17.17
N GLY A 67 12.23 -17.06 15.91
CA GLY A 67 12.08 -18.38 15.30
C GLY A 67 10.69 -18.69 14.77
N LYS A 68 9.75 -17.73 14.84
CA LYS A 68 8.40 -17.86 14.29
C LYS A 68 8.24 -16.97 13.07
N LYS A 69 7.66 -17.52 12.00
CA LYS A 69 7.41 -16.77 10.76
C LYS A 69 6.07 -16.05 10.81
N PHE A 70 6.10 -14.76 10.50
CA PHE A 70 4.92 -13.89 10.37
C PHE A 70 4.80 -13.45 8.91
N PHE A 71 3.61 -13.61 8.34
CA PHE A 71 3.30 -13.17 6.98
C PHE A 71 2.45 -11.91 7.09
N VAL A 72 3.06 -10.75 6.87
CA VAL A 72 2.43 -9.44 7.06
C VAL A 72 2.03 -8.88 5.71
N ARG A 73 0.73 -8.60 5.52
CA ARG A 73 0.24 -7.98 4.28
C ARG A 73 0.84 -6.59 4.12
N ILE A 74 1.33 -6.29 2.92
CA ILE A 74 1.94 -4.98 2.61
C ILE A 74 0.93 -3.85 2.77
N SER A 75 -0.33 -4.08 2.38
CA SER A 75 -1.42 -3.11 2.50
C SER A 75 -1.76 -2.70 3.94
N GLU A 76 -1.26 -3.43 4.94
CA GLU A 76 -1.49 -3.14 6.36
C GLU A 76 -0.29 -2.47 7.03
N ILE A 77 0.82 -2.27 6.30
CA ILE A 77 2.02 -1.63 6.81
C ILE A 77 1.85 -0.11 6.71
N VAL A 78 2.01 0.58 7.83
CA VAL A 78 1.93 2.05 7.93
C VAL A 78 3.31 2.67 7.71
N TRP A 79 4.35 2.10 8.32
CA TRP A 79 5.73 2.53 8.10
C TRP A 79 6.74 1.40 8.38
N ILE A 80 7.94 1.54 7.81
CA ILE A 80 9.07 0.63 7.95
C ILE A 80 10.23 1.43 8.54
N MET A 81 10.74 1.03 9.69
CA MET A 81 11.97 1.58 10.26
C MET A 81 13.07 0.52 10.18
N PRO A 82 14.09 0.71 9.32
CA PRO A 82 15.26 -0.17 9.32
C PRO A 82 16.10 0.07 10.59
N ASN A 83 16.63 -1.01 11.17
CA ASN A 83 17.60 -0.94 12.26
C ASN A 83 19.03 -0.90 11.73
#